data_AF-A0AAC9TVY0-F1
#
_entry.id   AF-A0AAC9TVY0-F1
#
_cell.length_a   1.000
_cell.length_b   1.000
_cell.length_c   1.000
_cell.angle_alpha   90.00
_cell.angle_beta   90.00
_cell.angle_gamma   90.00
#
_symmetry.space_group_name_H-M   'P 1'
#
loop_
_entity.id
_entity.type
_entity.pdbx_description
1 polymer ?
#
loop_
_entity_poly.entity_id
_entity_poly.type
_entity_poly.pdbx_seq_one_letter_code
_entity_poly.pdbx_strand_id
1 'polypeptide(L)' 'MGFYKDKEEMFRHRAEQSKKQGDRYYALYKQAEEIGDKEETEKNLKLSQKCYQSQKENLEKAEQYKVQSF' A
#
# COMPACT_ATOMS: atom_id res chain seq x y z
N MET A 1 -16.97 -11.73 15.22
CA MET A 1 -17.41 -11.58 13.82
C MET A 1 -17.18 -10.13 13.41
N GLY A 2 -16.53 -9.91 12.26
CA GLY A 2 -16.39 -8.62 11.57
C GLY A 2 -15.49 -7.57 12.24
N PHE A 3 -14.17 -7.61 12.00
CA PHE A 3 -13.26 -6.51 12.38
C PHE A 3 -13.51 -5.19 11.63
N TYR A 4 -14.49 -5.15 10.71
CA TYR A 4 -14.83 -3.99 9.89
C TYR A 4 -16.34 -3.88 9.80
N LYS A 5 -16.86 -2.66 9.96
CA LYS A 5 -18.29 -2.33 9.97
C LYS A 5 -18.89 -2.47 8.57
N ASP A 6 -18.12 -2.09 7.55
CA ASP A 6 -18.50 -2.18 6.14
C ASP A 6 -17.32 -2.60 5.24
N LYS A 7 -17.63 -3.09 4.02
CA LYS A 7 -16.60 -3.45 3.03
C LYS A 7 -15.71 -2.25 2.68
N GLU A 8 -16.27 -1.04 2.62
CA GLU A 8 -15.51 0.20 2.43
C GLU A 8 -14.41 0.35 3.50
N GLU A 9 -14.75 0.18 4.78
CA GLU A 9 -13.82 0.34 5.89
C GLU A 9 -12.71 -0.71 5.84
N MET A 10 -13.02 -1.96 5.48
CA MET A 10 -12.03 -3.01 5.24
C MET A 10 -11.03 -2.61 4.16
N PHE A 11 -11.50 -2.08 3.02
CA PHE A 11 -10.64 -1.67 1.92
C PHE A 11 -9.81 -0.43 2.27
N ARG A 12 -10.36 0.55 3.00
CA ARG A 12 -9.60 1.69 3.53
C ARG A 12 -8.48 1.23 4.46
N HIS A 13 -8.75 0.33 5.39
CA HIS A 13 -7.72 -0.21 6.26
C HIS A 13 -6.63 -0.96 5.50
N ARG A 14 -7.00 -1.75 4.48
CA ARG A 14 -6.01 -2.40 3.60
C ARG A 14 -5.16 -1.39 2.85
N ALA A 15 -5.77 -0.30 2.34
CA ALA A 15 -5.04 0.78 1.70
C ALA A 15 -4.04 1.44 2.64
N GLU A 16 -4.42 1.73 3.89
CA GLU A 16 -3.52 2.31 4.89
C GLU A 16 -2.34 1.37 5.23
N GLN A 17 -2.60 0.07 5.36
CA GLN A 17 -1.54 -0.92 5.59
C GLN A 17 -0.60 -0.98 4.39
N SER A 18 -1.13 -1.02 3.16
CA SER A 18 -0.33 -0.98 1.94
C SER A 18 0.51 0.29 1.83
N LYS A 19 -0.04 1.45 2.22
CA LYS A 19 0.71 2.72 2.28
C LYS A 19 1.87 2.63 3.26
N LYS A 20 1.61 2.23 4.51
CA LYS A 20 2.65 2.08 5.54
C LYS A 20 3.76 1.13 5.11
N GLN A 21 3.39 0.05 4.42
CA GLN A 21 4.35 -0.92 3.92
C GLN A 21 5.14 -0.39 2.72
N GLY A 22 4.50 0.38 1.83
CA GLY A 22 5.16 1.11 0.75
C GLY A 22 6.18 2.12 1.27
N ASP A 23 5.79 2.92 2.28
CA ASP A 23 6.67 3.91 2.92
C ASP A 23 7.89 3.25 3.58
N ARG A 24 7.72 2.07 4.20
CA ARG A 24 8.84 1.28 4.74
C ARG A 24 9.80 0.82 3.65
N TYR A 25 9.29 0.25 2.56
CA TYR A 25 10.14 -0.17 1.45
C TYR A 25 10.83 1.02 0.76
N TYR A 26 10.17 2.17 0.69
CA TYR A 26 10.78 3.39 0.17
C TYR A 26 11.92 3.91 1.05
N ALA A 27 11.76 3.85 2.38
CA ALA A 27 12.85 4.16 3.31
C ALA A 27 14.03 3.20 3.17
N LEU A 28 13.76 1.89 3.00
CA LEU A 28 14.81 0.89 2.73
C LEU A 28 15.48 1.11 1.37
N TYR A 29 14.73 1.54 0.36
CA TYR A 29 15.29 1.96 -0.93
C TYR A 29 16.28 3.10 -0.75
N LYS A 30 15.94 4.13 0.05
CA LYS A 30 16.85 5.23 0.34
C LYS A 30 18.11 4.80 1.08
N GLN A 31 17.98 3.90 2.05
CA GLN A 31 19.14 3.33 2.74
C GLN A 31 20.04 2.51 1.80
N ALA A 32 19.44 1.69 0.92
CA ALA A 32 20.19 0.91 -0.06
C ALA A 32 20.88 1.80 -1.10
N GLU A 33 20.22 2.89 -1.51
CA GLU A 33 20.76 3.90 -2.42
C GLU A 33 21.99 4.60 -1.80
N GLU A 34 21.94 4.91 -0.51
CA GLU A 34 23.06 5.51 0.24
C GLU A 34 24.26 4.57 0.38
N ILE A 35 24.02 3.26 0.53
CA ILE A 35 25.07 2.24 0.65
C ILE A 35 25.63 1.86 -0.74
N GLY A 36 24.92 2.20 -1.82
CA GLY A 36 25.30 1.87 -3.20
C GLY A 36 24.93 0.44 -3.62
N ASP A 37 24.06 -0.23 -2.87
CA ASP A 37 23.57 -1.58 -3.19
C ASP A 37 22.45 -1.51 -4.23
N LYS A 38 22.81 -1.63 -5.51
CA LYS A 38 21.88 -1.51 -6.64
C LYS A 38 20.81 -2.61 -6.65
N GLU A 39 21.13 -3.82 -6.21
CA GLU A 39 20.19 -4.95 -6.25
C GLU A 39 19.10 -4.75 -5.19
N GLU A 40 19.51 -4.38 -3.98
CA GLU A 40 18.57 -4.09 -2.89
C GLU A 40 17.77 -2.80 -3.15
N THR A 41 18.39 -1.81 -3.78
CA THR A 41 17.73 -0.57 -4.24
C THR A 41 16.60 -0.88 -5.23
N GLU A 42 16.85 -1.61 -6.32
CA GLU A 42 15.82 -1.95 -7.31
C GLU A 42 14.71 -2.81 -6.71
N LYS A 43 15.08 -3.78 -5.86
CA LYS A 43 14.12 -4.65 -5.16
C LYS A 43 13.19 -3.84 -4.25
N ASN A 44 13.75 -2.97 -3.41
CA ASN A 44 12.97 -2.15 -2.47
C ASN A 44 12.11 -1.12 -3.21
N LEU A 45 12.62 -0.52 -4.29
CA LEU A 45 11.84 0.37 -5.14
C LEU A 45 10.64 -0.36 -5.75
N LYS A 46 10.85 -1.55 -6.34
CA LYS A 46 9.77 -2.36 -6.93
C LYS A 46 8.73 -2.79 -5.90
N LEU A 47 9.17 -3.15 -4.69
CA LEU A 47 8.26 -3.50 -3.60
C LEU A 47 7.43 -2.28 -3.13
N SER A 48 8.05 -1.11 -2.98
CA SER A 48 7.33 0.12 -2.62
C SER A 48 6.27 0.49 -3.68
N GLN A 49 6.62 0.42 -4.96
CA GLN A 49 5.70 0.69 -6.07
C GLN A 49 4.51 -0.28 -6.06
N LYS A 50 4.76 -1.59 -5.85
CA LYS A 50 3.69 -2.58 -5.74
C LYS A 50 2.75 -2.30 -4.57
N CYS A 51 3.31 -1.90 -3.42
CA CYS A 51 2.52 -1.51 -2.26
C CYS A 51 1.66 -0.27 -2.53
N TYR A 52 2.20 0.77 -3.18
CA TYR A 52 1.42 1.95 -3.56
C TYR A 52 0.36 1.64 -4.61
N GLN A 53 0.62 0.71 -5.53
CA GLN A 53 -0.39 0.24 -6.47
C GLN A 53 -1.54 -0.48 -5.75
N SER A 54 -1.24 -1.40 -4.84
CA SER A 54 -2.27 -2.03 -4.00
C SER A 54 -3.01 -1.03 -3.12
N GLN A 55 -2.36 0.04 -2.64
CA GLN A 55 -3.05 1.11 -1.93
C GLN A 55 -4.12 1.76 -2.83
N LYS A 56 -3.77 2.12 -4.06
CA LYS A 56 -4.71 2.74 -5.01
C LYS A 56 -5.88 1.81 -5.35
N GLU A 57 -5.61 0.55 -5.66
CA GLU A 57 -6.65 -0.44 -5.95
C GLU A 57 -7.60 -0.66 -4.77
N ASN A 58 -7.08 -0.65 -3.54
CA ASN A 58 -7.91 -0.75 -2.34
C ASN A 58 -8.74 0.52 -2.12
N LEU A 59 -8.22 1.72 -2.41
CA LEU A 59 -9.00 2.96 -2.34
C LEU A 59 -10.11 3.00 -3.40
N GLU A 60 -9.83 2.60 -4.64
CA GLU A 60 -10.84 2.50 -5.70
C GLU A 60 -11.96 1.52 -5.32
N LYS A 61 -11.60 0.36 -4.76
CA LYS A 61 -12.59 -0.59 -4.24
C LYS A 61 -13.39 0.02 -3.10
N ALA A 62 -12.75 0.71 -2.16
CA ALA A 62 -13.45 1.39 -1.07
C ALA A 62 -14.48 2.39 -1.60
N GLU A 63 -14.12 3.20 -2.61
CA GLU A 63 -15.03 4.14 -3.26
C GLU A 63 -16.18 3.43 -4.00
N GLN A 64 -15.91 2.32 -4.69
CA GLN A 64 -16.96 1.53 -5.34
C GLN A 64 -18.01 1.02 -4.34
N TYR A 65 -17.57 0.52 -3.17
CA TYR A 65 -18.48 0.06 -2.11
C TYR A 65 -19.22 1.21 -1.42
N LYS A 66 -18.62 2.40 -1.35
CA LYS A 66 -19.27 3.62 -0.88
C LYS A 66 -20.44 4.03 -1.79
N VAL A 67 -20.26 3.93 -3.11
CA VAL A 67 -21.29 4.29 -4.10
C VAL A 67 -22.41 3.25 -4.18
N GLN A 68 -22.13 1.97 -3.92
CA GLN A 68 -23.14 0.89 -3.92
C GLN A 68 -24.04 0.85 -2.67
N SER A 69 -23.79 1.69 -1.66
CA SER A 69 -24.57 1.71 -0.41
C SER A 69 -25.75 2.71 -0.43
N PHE A 70 -26.21 3.13 -1.62
CA PHE A 70 -27.38 4.02 -1.82
C PHE A 70 -28.58 3.27 -2.38
#